data_AF-A0A645DRY8-F1
#
_entry.id   AF-A0A645DRY8-F1
#
_cell.length_a   1.000
_cell.length_b   1.000
_cell.length_c   1.000
_cell.angle_alpha   90.00
_cell.angle_beta   90.00
_cell.angle_gamma   90.00
#
_symmetry.space_group_name_H-M   'P 1'
#
loop_
_entity.id
_entity.type
_entity.pdbx_description
1 polymer ?
#
loop_
_entity_poly.entity_id
_entity_poly.type
_entity_poly.pdbx_seq_one_letter_code
_entity_poly.pdbx_strand_id
1 'polypeptide(L)'
;MEGLLACHDRMTAGGIPPVIHAAVIAYGFVFLHPFEDGNGRIHRFLIHNILSLQQMVPHGLMFPISAVMLKAPEEYDRSLEAFSKPLLQVIDYQLDEMGRMTVEGESAPWYSSMDMTAQAEALSEFVRRTIEEELVQELDFLANYDATKKVIQDIIDMPDRLIDLFIQLCLQGNGKLSARKRASHFDFLTEEELDAMERSVKDSYLQA
;
A
#
# COMPACT_ATOMS: atom_id res chain seq x y z
N MET A 1 23.38 -11.09 -6.62
CA MET A 1 22.08 -11.81 -6.67
C MET A 1 22.13 -13.19 -6.02
N GLU A 2 23.10 -14.06 -6.35
CA GLU A 2 23.19 -15.42 -5.77
C GLU A 2 23.13 -15.46 -4.24
N GLY A 3 23.86 -14.56 -3.55
CA GLY A 3 23.83 -14.48 -2.08
C GLY A 3 22.45 -14.15 -1.51
N LEU A 4 21.66 -13.30 -2.18
CA LEU A 4 20.31 -12.96 -1.75
C LEU A 4 19.36 -14.15 -1.90
N LEU A 5 19.47 -14.90 -3.00
CA LEU A 5 18.68 -16.12 -3.23
C LEU A 5 19.05 -17.20 -2.21
N ALA A 6 20.34 -17.44 -1.96
CA ALA A 6 20.78 -18.37 -0.93
C ALA A 6 20.32 -17.96 0.47
N CYS A 7 20.25 -16.66 0.76
CA CYS A 7 19.67 -16.13 1.99
C CYS A 7 18.17 -16.46 2.07
N HIS A 8 17.41 -16.21 1.00
CA HIS A 8 15.99 -16.53 0.93
C HIS A 8 15.71 -18.03 1.20
N ASP A 9 16.47 -18.92 0.58
CA ASP A 9 16.31 -20.37 0.77
C ASP A 9 16.61 -20.79 2.22
N ARG A 10 17.69 -20.26 2.81
CA ARG A 10 18.06 -20.53 4.20
C ARG A 10 17.00 -20.02 5.19
N MET A 11 16.46 -18.82 4.97
CA MET A 11 15.44 -18.24 5.84
C MET A 11 14.13 -19.02 5.75
N THR A 12 13.77 -19.49 4.56
CA THR A 12 12.61 -20.36 4.33
C THR A 12 12.76 -21.68 5.08
N ALA A 13 13.91 -22.34 4.96
CA ALA A 13 14.19 -23.59 5.66
C ALA A 13 14.32 -23.40 7.19
N GLY A 14 14.79 -22.23 7.62
CA GLY A 14 15.00 -21.88 9.02
C GLY A 14 13.75 -21.43 9.78
N GLY A 15 12.61 -21.25 9.11
CA GLY A 15 11.36 -20.82 9.75
C GLY A 15 11.45 -19.41 10.36
N ILE A 16 12.17 -18.50 9.71
CA ILE A 16 12.28 -17.11 10.16
C ILE A 16 10.90 -16.43 10.11
N PRO A 17 10.54 -15.56 11.08
CA PRO A 17 9.27 -14.85 11.04
C PRO A 17 9.02 -14.16 9.69
N PRO A 18 7.81 -14.28 9.11
CA PRO A 18 7.53 -13.85 7.73
C PRO A 18 7.88 -12.40 7.44
N VAL A 19 7.60 -11.50 8.38
CA VAL A 19 7.89 -10.07 8.25
C VAL A 19 9.39 -9.81 8.19
N ILE A 20 10.18 -10.49 9.04
CA ILE A 20 11.64 -10.37 9.03
C ILE A 20 12.21 -10.93 7.73
N HIS A 21 11.69 -12.08 7.26
CA HIS A 21 12.07 -12.67 5.98
C HIS A 21 11.80 -11.74 4.81
N ALA A 22 10.60 -11.15 4.76
CA ALA A 22 10.23 -10.17 3.75
C ALA A 22 11.14 -8.93 3.81
N ALA A 23 11.43 -8.40 5.00
CA ALA A 23 12.29 -7.24 5.19
C ALA A 23 13.70 -7.50 4.64
N VAL A 24 14.35 -8.58 5.09
CA VAL A 24 15.73 -8.89 4.69
C VAL A 24 15.86 -9.06 3.18
N ILE A 25 14.92 -9.78 2.55
CA ILE A 25 15.00 -10.05 1.10
C ILE A 25 14.62 -8.82 0.28
N ALA A 26 13.54 -8.12 0.64
CA ALA A 26 13.09 -6.97 -0.12
C ALA A 26 14.04 -5.78 -0.01
N TYR A 27 14.48 -5.42 1.21
CA TYR A 27 15.44 -4.33 1.39
C TYR A 27 16.82 -4.70 0.85
N GLY A 28 17.28 -5.94 1.07
CA GLY A 28 18.51 -6.43 0.46
C GLY A 28 18.48 -6.31 -1.07
N PHE A 29 17.36 -6.66 -1.71
CA PHE A 29 17.18 -6.47 -3.15
C PHE A 29 17.29 -5.00 -3.57
N VAL A 30 16.63 -4.09 -2.84
CA VAL A 30 16.62 -2.66 -3.20
C VAL A 30 17.99 -2.02 -3.02
N PHE A 31 18.77 -2.44 -2.02
CA PHE A 31 20.14 -1.98 -1.82
C PHE A 31 21.12 -2.55 -2.86
N LEU A 32 20.88 -3.76 -3.36
CA LEU A 32 21.67 -4.30 -4.49
C LEU A 32 21.38 -3.56 -5.80
N HIS A 33 20.18 -3.02 -5.96
CA HIS A 33 19.73 -2.24 -7.11
C HIS A 33 20.16 -2.84 -8.49
N PRO A 34 19.80 -4.10 -8.78
CA PRO A 34 20.37 -4.84 -9.93
C PRO A 34 19.86 -4.40 -11.31
N PHE A 35 18.79 -3.61 -11.38
CA PHE A 35 18.18 -3.17 -12.64
C PHE A 35 18.30 -1.65 -12.83
N GLU A 36 18.21 -1.17 -14.06
CA GLU A 36 18.19 0.27 -14.37
C GLU A 36 16.91 0.96 -13.88
N ASP A 37 15.78 0.26 -13.96
CA ASP A 37 14.46 0.70 -13.49
C ASP A 37 13.68 -0.50 -12.92
N GLY A 38 12.68 -0.22 -12.10
CA GLY A 38 11.74 -1.22 -11.57
C GLY A 38 12.12 -1.77 -10.20
N ASN A 39 13.27 -1.40 -9.64
CA ASN A 39 13.72 -1.93 -8.34
C ASN A 39 12.70 -1.68 -7.22
N GLY A 40 12.12 -0.47 -7.15
CA GLY A 40 11.09 -0.16 -6.15
C GLY A 40 9.79 -0.96 -6.35
N ARG A 41 9.42 -1.28 -7.60
CA ARG A 41 8.25 -2.12 -7.90
C ARG A 41 8.50 -3.57 -7.48
N ILE A 42 9.68 -4.10 -7.80
CA ILE A 42 10.09 -5.46 -7.42
C ILE A 42 10.27 -5.58 -5.91
N HIS A 43 10.85 -4.58 -5.24
CA HIS A 43 10.95 -4.51 -3.78
C HIS A 43 9.58 -4.72 -3.12
N ARG A 44 8.58 -3.93 -3.51
CA ARG A 44 7.22 -4.07 -2.97
C ARG A 44 6.63 -5.43 -3.32
N PHE A 45 6.80 -5.91 -4.56
CA PHE A 45 6.36 -7.24 -4.95
C PHE A 45 6.95 -8.35 -4.08
N LEU A 46 8.26 -8.29 -3.76
CA LEU A 46 8.93 -9.27 -2.91
C LEU A 46 8.35 -9.29 -1.50
N ILE A 47 8.00 -8.12 -0.93
CA ILE A 47 7.31 -8.04 0.36
C ILE A 47 6.00 -8.84 0.29
N HIS A 48 5.12 -8.52 -0.66
CA HIS A 48 3.84 -9.23 -0.82
C HIS A 48 4.03 -10.73 -1.06
N ASN A 49 4.97 -11.08 -1.94
CA ASN A 49 5.21 -12.46 -2.32
C ASN A 49 5.68 -13.30 -1.13
N ILE A 50 6.62 -12.80 -0.34
CA ILE A 50 7.14 -13.54 0.83
C ILE A 50 6.07 -13.64 1.91
N LEU A 51 5.34 -12.56 2.22
CA LEU A 51 4.25 -12.62 3.20
C LEU A 51 3.16 -13.62 2.79
N SER A 52 2.86 -13.71 1.49
CA SER A 52 1.90 -14.68 0.94
C SER A 52 2.44 -16.12 0.97
N LEU A 53 3.69 -16.36 0.54
CA LEU A 53 4.31 -17.69 0.56
C LEU A 53 4.44 -18.25 1.98
N GLN A 54 4.69 -17.37 2.95
CA GLN A 54 4.77 -17.71 4.37
C GLN A 54 3.39 -17.76 5.06
N GLN A 55 2.29 -17.68 4.29
CA GLN A 55 0.90 -17.80 4.77
C GLN A 55 0.51 -16.81 5.88
N MET A 56 1.17 -15.64 5.93
CA MET A 56 0.77 -14.56 6.84
C MET A 56 -0.53 -13.90 6.36
N VAL A 57 -0.75 -13.91 5.05
CA VAL A 57 -1.94 -13.35 4.41
C VAL A 57 -2.85 -14.51 3.97
N PRO A 58 -4.15 -14.49 4.31
CA PRO A 58 -5.12 -15.48 3.82
C PRO A 58 -5.12 -15.58 2.30
N HIS A 59 -5.31 -16.79 1.77
CA HIS A 59 -5.35 -17.00 0.33
C HIS A 59 -6.49 -16.19 -0.31
N GLY A 60 -6.16 -15.42 -1.35
CA GLY A 60 -7.13 -14.58 -2.08
C GLY A 60 -7.37 -13.20 -1.45
N LEU A 61 -6.80 -12.90 -0.28
CA LEU A 61 -6.82 -11.55 0.27
C LEU A 61 -5.70 -10.72 -0.37
N MET A 62 -6.06 -9.58 -0.95
CA MET A 62 -5.09 -8.57 -1.35
C MET A 62 -4.69 -7.77 -0.11
N PHE A 63 -3.49 -8.01 0.42
CA PHE A 63 -3.00 -7.32 1.61
C PHE A 63 -2.45 -5.92 1.24
N PRO A 64 -3.06 -4.79 1.62
CA PRO A 64 -2.77 -3.49 1.02
C PRO A 64 -1.52 -2.77 1.57
N ILE A 65 -0.45 -3.49 1.93
CA ILE A 65 0.74 -2.89 2.55
C ILE A 65 1.42 -1.80 1.68
N SER A 66 1.38 -1.95 0.35
CA SER A 66 1.90 -0.91 -0.56
C SER A 66 1.15 0.42 -0.43
N ALA A 67 -0.15 0.39 -0.11
CA ALA A 67 -0.95 1.60 0.08
C ALA A 67 -0.53 2.31 1.37
N VAL A 68 -0.30 1.56 2.45
CA VAL A 68 0.21 2.10 3.72
C VAL A 68 1.60 2.72 3.55
N MET A 69 2.52 2.02 2.89
CA MET A 69 3.85 2.56 2.57
C MET A 69 3.75 3.85 1.73
N LEU A 70 2.83 3.90 0.77
CA LEU A 70 2.60 5.08 -0.08
C LEU A 70 2.04 6.27 0.72
N LYS A 71 1.21 6.03 1.74
CA LYS A 71 0.68 7.06 2.64
C LYS A 71 1.74 7.58 3.63
N ALA A 72 2.85 6.87 3.80
CA ALA A 72 3.91 7.17 4.77
C ALA A 72 5.31 7.26 4.11
N PRO A 73 5.51 8.15 3.12
CA PRO A 73 6.76 8.23 2.36
C PRO A 73 7.97 8.56 3.24
N GLU A 74 7.81 9.43 4.24
CA GLU A 74 8.90 9.78 5.15
C GLU A 74 9.38 8.59 5.99
N GLU A 75 8.47 7.75 6.47
CA GLU A 75 8.81 6.53 7.21
C GLU A 75 9.54 5.53 6.32
N TYR A 76 9.06 5.39 5.08
CA TYR A 76 9.68 4.51 4.09
C TYR A 76 11.10 4.99 3.74
N ASP A 77 11.27 6.28 3.46
CA ASP A 77 12.58 6.86 3.17
C ASP A 77 13.53 6.71 4.36
N ARG A 78 13.07 6.97 5.58
CA ARG A 78 13.88 6.74 6.80
C ARG A 78 14.36 5.28 6.91
N SER A 79 13.52 4.32 6.56
CA SER A 79 13.91 2.90 6.60
C SER A 79 15.01 2.55 5.59
N LEU A 80 15.03 3.19 4.42
CA LEU A 80 16.09 3.01 3.43
C LEU A 80 17.38 3.73 3.87
N GLU A 81 17.22 4.95 4.33
CA GLU A 81 18.31 5.83 4.76
C GLU A 81 19.05 5.32 5.99
N ALA A 82 18.38 4.54 6.86
CA ALA A 82 18.98 3.94 8.03
C ALA A 82 20.21 3.08 7.71
N PHE A 83 20.24 2.45 6.54
CA PHE A 83 21.42 1.73 6.04
C PHE A 83 22.25 2.56 5.07
N SER A 84 21.62 3.24 4.10
CA SER A 84 22.35 3.89 3.01
C SER A 84 23.13 5.13 3.44
N LYS A 85 22.59 5.98 4.34
CA LYS A 85 23.28 7.21 4.76
C LYS A 85 24.58 6.95 5.49
N PRO A 86 24.64 6.07 6.52
CA PRO A 86 25.91 5.73 7.17
C PRO A 86 26.92 5.12 6.21
N LEU A 87 26.46 4.25 5.28
CA LEU A 87 27.33 3.61 4.30
C LEU A 87 27.99 4.63 3.37
N LEU A 88 27.23 5.59 2.86
CA LEU A 88 27.73 6.65 1.98
C LEU A 88 28.79 7.54 2.63
N GLN A 89 28.89 7.57 3.96
CA GLN A 89 29.93 8.32 4.68
C GLN A 89 31.28 7.61 4.74
N VAL A 90 31.31 6.29 4.50
CA VAL A 90 32.51 5.45 4.67
C VAL A 90 32.98 4.79 3.38
N ILE A 91 32.13 4.71 2.36
CA ILE A 91 32.54 4.19 1.05
C ILE A 91 33.16 5.30 0.20
N ASP A 92 34.21 4.94 -0.53
CA ASP A 92 34.82 5.82 -1.51
C ASP A 92 34.04 5.72 -2.84
N TYR A 93 33.37 6.80 -3.23
CA TYR A 93 32.58 6.84 -4.45
C TYR A 93 32.67 8.19 -5.16
N GLN A 94 32.52 8.16 -6.47
CA GLN A 94 32.41 9.33 -7.32
C GLN A 94 31.10 9.30 -8.10
N LEU A 95 30.53 10.49 -8.33
CA LEU A 95 29.38 10.69 -9.22
C LEU A 95 29.86 11.43 -10.47
N ASP A 96 29.52 10.90 -11.64
CA ASP A 96 29.76 11.62 -12.89
C ASP A 96 28.67 12.69 -13.17
N GLU A 97 28.83 13.44 -14.26
CA GLU A 97 27.88 14.50 -14.68
C GLU A 97 26.45 13.99 -14.91
N MET A 98 26.28 12.69 -15.14
CA MET A 98 24.99 12.03 -15.34
C MET A 98 24.44 11.41 -14.05
N GLY A 99 25.14 11.58 -12.92
CA GLY A 99 24.77 11.03 -11.62
C GLY A 99 25.06 9.53 -11.47
N ARG A 100 25.87 8.93 -12.35
CA ARG A 100 26.27 7.52 -12.21
C ARG A 100 27.32 7.40 -11.12
N MET A 101 27.07 6.48 -10.19
CA MET A 101 27.96 6.20 -9.07
C MET A 101 29.00 5.15 -9.43
N THR A 102 30.27 5.49 -9.26
CA THR A 102 31.40 4.54 -9.30
C THR A 102 31.97 4.42 -7.90
N VAL A 103 32.08 3.20 -7.38
CA VAL A 103 32.67 2.92 -6.06
C VAL A 103 34.13 2.52 -6.28
N GLU A 104 35.07 3.28 -5.73
CA GLU A 104 36.52 3.15 -6.01
C GLU A 104 37.25 2.25 -5.00
N GLY A 105 36.54 1.67 -4.02
CA GLY A 105 37.08 0.81 -2.97
C GLY A 105 36.34 -0.52 -2.77
N GLU A 106 36.85 -1.34 -1.85
CA GLU A 106 36.19 -2.59 -1.45
C GLU A 106 34.94 -2.28 -0.62
N SER A 107 33.76 -2.61 -1.18
CA SER A 107 32.48 -2.38 -0.51
C SER A 107 31.79 -3.65 -0.04
N ALA A 108 32.18 -4.82 -0.57
CA ALA A 108 31.51 -6.10 -0.31
C ALA A 108 31.31 -6.45 1.19
N PRO A 109 32.26 -6.18 2.11
CA PRO A 109 32.08 -6.48 3.53
C PRO A 109 30.83 -5.83 4.15
N TRP A 110 30.52 -4.58 3.74
CA TRP A 110 29.35 -3.84 4.24
C TRP A 110 28.02 -4.48 3.85
N TYR A 111 27.99 -5.20 2.72
CA TYR A 111 26.80 -5.87 2.22
C TYR A 111 26.66 -7.31 2.73
N SER A 112 27.73 -7.88 3.31
CA SER A 112 27.76 -9.26 3.78
C SER A 112 27.14 -9.47 5.16
N SER A 113 27.15 -8.42 5.99
CA SER A 113 26.72 -8.45 7.41
C SER A 113 25.90 -7.21 7.75
N MET A 114 24.88 -6.93 6.94
CA MET A 114 23.99 -5.79 7.16
C MET A 114 23.16 -5.97 8.42
N ASP A 115 23.15 -4.96 9.28
CA ASP A 115 22.13 -4.83 10.32
C ASP A 115 20.83 -4.34 9.66
N MET A 116 19.81 -5.21 9.64
CA MET A 116 18.51 -4.94 9.04
C MET A 116 17.43 -4.63 10.08
N THR A 117 17.80 -4.31 11.33
CA THR A 117 16.85 -4.11 12.43
C THR A 117 15.87 -2.99 12.10
N ALA A 118 16.36 -1.83 11.64
CA ALA A 118 15.51 -0.69 11.30
C ALA A 118 14.51 -1.01 10.17
N GLN A 119 14.93 -1.80 9.18
CA GLN A 119 14.08 -2.23 8.06
C GLN A 119 13.03 -3.24 8.51
N ALA A 120 13.39 -4.16 9.40
CA ALA A 120 12.47 -5.13 9.98
C ALA A 120 11.42 -4.44 10.88
N GLU A 121 11.84 -3.47 11.69
CA GLU A 121 10.94 -2.66 12.52
C GLU A 121 9.99 -1.82 11.66
N ALA A 122 10.51 -1.13 10.64
CA ALA A 122 9.69 -0.34 9.73
C ALA A 122 8.66 -1.21 9.00
N LEU A 123 9.06 -2.37 8.47
CA LEU A 123 8.11 -3.27 7.80
C LEU A 123 7.07 -3.83 8.77
N SER A 124 7.47 -4.15 10.00
CA SER A 124 6.52 -4.59 11.04
C SER A 124 5.49 -3.52 11.36
N GLU A 125 5.90 -2.26 11.42
CA GLU A 125 4.99 -1.14 11.64
C GLU A 125 4.03 -0.93 10.44
N PHE A 126 4.52 -1.04 9.20
CA PHE A 126 3.64 -1.01 8.02
C PHE A 126 2.64 -2.17 8.01
N VAL A 127 3.07 -3.38 8.38
CA VAL A 127 2.17 -4.54 8.54
C VAL A 127 1.12 -4.27 9.60
N ARG A 128 1.52 -3.76 10.78
CA ARG A 128 0.61 -3.44 11.88
C ARG A 128 -0.46 -2.44 11.44
N ARG A 129 -0.05 -1.31 10.84
CA ARG A 129 -0.97 -0.29 10.31
C ARG A 129 -1.87 -0.83 9.20
N THR A 130 -1.37 -1.74 8.37
CA THR A 130 -2.20 -2.40 7.34
C THR A 130 -3.32 -3.20 7.99
N ILE A 131 -3.03 -3.94 9.07
CA ILE A 131 -4.02 -4.78 9.76
C ILE A 131 -4.99 -3.95 10.60
N GLU A 132 -4.47 -3.01 11.38
CA GLU A 132 -5.24 -2.30 12.40
C GLU A 132 -5.96 -1.07 11.88
N GLU A 133 -5.49 -0.48 10.78
CA GLU A 133 -6.06 0.76 10.23
C GLU A 133 -6.61 0.53 8.82
N GLU A 134 -5.77 0.13 7.87
CA GLU A 134 -6.15 0.08 6.44
C GLU A 134 -7.26 -0.93 6.17
N LEU A 135 -7.10 -2.17 6.63
CA LEU A 135 -8.09 -3.23 6.42
C LEU A 135 -9.39 -2.96 7.18
N VAL A 136 -9.31 -2.33 8.36
CA VAL A 136 -10.50 -1.94 9.13
C VAL A 136 -11.28 -0.87 8.37
N GLN A 137 -10.60 0.17 7.89
CA GLN A 137 -11.24 1.22 7.09
C GLN A 137 -11.85 0.69 5.80
N GLU A 138 -11.19 -0.26 5.13
CA GLU A 138 -11.71 -0.89 3.92
C GLU A 138 -12.97 -1.72 4.21
N LEU A 139 -12.99 -2.48 5.30
CA LEU A 139 -14.16 -3.25 5.74
C LEU A 139 -15.32 -2.33 6.11
N ASP A 140 -15.06 -1.27 6.87
CA ASP A 140 -16.10 -0.28 7.24
C ASP A 140 -16.67 0.38 5.99
N PHE A 141 -15.82 0.73 5.02
CA PHE A 141 -16.25 1.29 3.74
C PHE A 141 -17.19 0.35 2.98
N LEU A 142 -16.85 -0.95 2.90
CA LEU A 142 -17.67 -1.96 2.23
C LEU A 142 -19.00 -2.20 2.96
N ALA A 143 -18.98 -2.27 4.31
CA ALA A 143 -20.19 -2.43 5.11
C ALA A 143 -21.15 -1.24 4.93
N ASN A 144 -20.62 -0.01 4.97
CA ASN A 144 -21.40 1.20 4.74
C ASN A 144 -21.93 1.27 3.30
N TYR A 145 -21.19 0.72 2.34
CA TYR A 145 -21.60 0.66 0.94
C TYR A 145 -22.82 -0.22 0.76
N ASP A 146 -22.76 -1.46 1.26
CA ASP A 146 -23.86 -2.41 1.17
C ASP A 146 -25.12 -1.90 1.88
N ALA A 147 -24.95 -1.27 3.05
CA ALA A 147 -26.04 -0.64 3.79
C ALA A 147 -26.68 0.52 3.00
N THR A 148 -25.86 1.44 2.49
CA THR A 148 -26.33 2.61 1.71
C THR A 148 -27.04 2.17 0.45
N LYS A 149 -26.47 1.20 -0.29
CA LYS A 149 -27.04 0.66 -1.51
C LYS A 149 -28.43 0.08 -1.26
N LYS A 150 -28.61 -0.69 -0.19
CA LYS A 150 -29.90 -1.25 0.19
C LYS A 150 -30.94 -0.16 0.48
N VAL A 151 -30.58 0.88 1.24
CA VAL A 151 -31.48 2.00 1.53
C VAL A 151 -31.89 2.73 0.24
N ILE A 152 -30.96 2.93 -0.71
CA ILE A 152 -31.27 3.55 -2.00
C ILE A 152 -32.23 2.68 -2.82
N GLN A 153 -32.03 1.36 -2.84
CA GLN A 153 -32.93 0.42 -3.51
C GLN A 153 -34.36 0.44 -2.93
N ASP A 154 -34.51 0.76 -1.64
CA ASP A 154 -35.82 0.93 -0.99
C ASP A 154 -36.48 2.29 -1.33
N ILE A 155 -35.69 3.29 -1.74
CA ILE A 155 -36.19 4.63 -2.13
C ILE A 155 -36.67 4.61 -3.59
N ILE A 156 -35.88 4.03 -4.50
CA ILE A 156 -36.15 4.06 -5.94
C ILE A 156 -35.73 2.77 -6.64
N ASP A 157 -36.57 2.30 -7.57
CA ASP A 157 -36.23 1.22 -8.49
C ASP A 157 -35.35 1.74 -9.62
N MET A 158 -34.04 1.49 -9.55
CA MET A 158 -33.11 1.82 -10.62
C MET A 158 -31.96 0.81 -10.71
N PRO A 159 -31.30 0.68 -11.89
CA PRO A 159 -30.19 -0.25 -12.06
C PRO A 159 -29.07 -0.02 -11.05
N ASP A 160 -28.53 -1.10 -10.49
CA ASP A 160 -27.41 -1.08 -9.53
C ASP A 160 -26.25 -0.18 -9.97
N ARG A 161 -25.90 -0.18 -11.27
CA ARG A 161 -24.82 0.66 -11.81
C ARG A 161 -25.06 2.16 -11.59
N LEU A 162 -26.31 2.62 -11.61
CA LEU A 162 -26.64 4.01 -11.32
C LEU A 162 -26.58 4.30 -9.82
N ILE A 163 -26.88 3.32 -8.97
CA ILE A 163 -26.73 3.44 -7.50
C ILE A 163 -25.26 3.55 -7.15
N ASP A 164 -24.45 2.64 -7.69
CA ASP A 164 -23.00 2.62 -7.53
C ASP A 164 -22.40 3.97 -7.98
N LEU A 165 -22.83 4.47 -9.16
CA LEU A 165 -22.41 5.77 -9.67
C LEU A 165 -22.87 6.92 -8.75
N PHE A 166 -24.10 6.88 -8.24
CA PHE A 166 -24.63 7.92 -7.35
C PHE A 166 -23.80 8.02 -6.07
N ILE A 167 -23.56 6.90 -5.39
CA ILE A 167 -22.76 6.82 -4.16
C ILE A 167 -21.36 7.38 -4.44
N GLN A 168 -20.70 6.94 -5.50
CA GLN A 168 -19.36 7.42 -5.89
C GLN A 168 -19.33 8.93 -6.10
N LEU A 169 -20.30 9.48 -6.83
CA LEU A 169 -20.34 10.91 -7.13
C LEU A 169 -20.65 11.76 -5.90
N CYS A 170 -21.46 11.26 -4.97
CA CYS A 170 -21.74 11.90 -3.69
C CYS A 170 -20.52 11.90 -2.78
N LEU A 171 -19.79 10.78 -2.66
CA LEU A 171 -18.56 10.72 -1.86
C LEU A 171 -17.50 11.71 -2.37
N GLN A 172 -17.38 11.88 -3.70
CA GLN A 172 -16.53 12.93 -4.29
C GLN A 172 -17.02 14.36 -3.99
N GLY A 173 -18.31 14.54 -3.76
CA GLY A 173 -18.97 15.82 -3.50
C GLY A 173 -19.28 16.08 -2.02
N ASN A 174 -18.60 15.39 -1.10
CA ASN A 174 -18.83 15.50 0.35
C ASN A 174 -20.29 15.20 0.74
N GLY A 175 -20.82 14.09 0.23
CA GLY A 175 -22.18 13.62 0.47
C GLY A 175 -23.25 14.34 -0.36
N LYS A 176 -22.88 15.14 -1.37
CA LYS A 176 -23.82 15.82 -2.26
C LYS A 176 -23.51 15.59 -3.73
N LEU A 177 -24.57 15.52 -4.53
CA LEU A 177 -24.49 15.46 -5.97
C LEU A 177 -24.46 16.88 -6.55
N SER A 178 -23.56 17.16 -7.49
CA SER A 178 -23.54 18.47 -8.15
C SER A 178 -24.71 18.61 -9.13
N ALA A 179 -25.23 19.83 -9.29
CA ALA A 179 -26.33 20.11 -10.22
C ALA A 179 -26.06 19.62 -11.65
N ARG A 180 -24.79 19.72 -12.11
CA ARG A 180 -24.37 19.20 -13.41
C ARG A 180 -24.46 17.68 -13.49
N LYS A 181 -23.98 16.96 -12.47
CA LYS A 181 -23.99 15.49 -12.42
C LYS A 181 -25.42 14.96 -12.27
N ARG A 182 -26.26 15.67 -11.52
CA ARG A 182 -27.71 15.40 -11.43
C ARG A 182 -28.35 15.50 -12.82
N ALA A 183 -28.19 16.64 -13.50
CA ALA A 183 -28.80 16.84 -14.81
C ALA A 183 -28.29 15.87 -15.89
N SER A 184 -27.06 15.33 -15.76
CA SER A 184 -26.50 14.43 -16.78
C SER A 184 -26.81 12.95 -16.57
N HIS A 185 -27.08 12.51 -15.34
CA HIS A 185 -27.21 11.09 -15.01
C HIS A 185 -28.46 10.74 -14.20
N PHE A 186 -29.12 11.72 -13.58
CA PHE A 186 -30.17 11.54 -12.57
C PHE A 186 -31.27 12.60 -12.71
N ASP A 187 -31.59 13.01 -13.94
CA ASP A 187 -32.65 13.99 -14.24
C ASP A 187 -34.05 13.46 -13.92
N PHE A 188 -34.20 12.13 -13.86
CA PHE A 188 -35.42 11.43 -13.47
C PHE A 188 -35.68 11.42 -11.96
N LEU A 189 -34.71 11.80 -11.11
CA LEU A 189 -34.89 11.86 -9.66
C LEU A 189 -35.70 13.10 -9.25
N THR A 190 -36.72 12.88 -8.43
CA THR A 190 -37.41 13.96 -7.72
C THR A 190 -36.50 14.60 -6.68
N GLU A 191 -36.82 15.83 -6.23
CA GLU A 191 -36.10 16.47 -5.13
C GLU A 191 -36.15 15.64 -3.85
N GLU A 192 -37.29 15.01 -3.56
CA GLU A 192 -37.48 14.20 -2.35
C GLU A 192 -36.63 12.93 -2.37
N GLU A 193 -36.59 12.21 -3.50
CA GLU A 193 -35.73 11.03 -3.68
C GLU A 193 -34.25 11.41 -3.59
N LEU A 194 -33.85 12.49 -4.26
CA LEU A 194 -32.46 12.97 -4.22
C LEU A 194 -32.03 13.31 -2.79
N ASP A 195 -32.84 14.09 -2.07
CA ASP A 195 -32.54 14.49 -0.69
C ASP A 195 -32.45 13.27 0.24
N ALA A 196 -33.34 12.28 0.06
CA ALA A 196 -33.31 11.04 0.83
C ALA A 196 -32.05 10.21 0.53
N MET A 197 -31.68 10.09 -0.74
CA MET A 197 -30.49 9.36 -1.18
C MET A 197 -29.19 10.05 -0.71
N GLU A 198 -29.08 11.38 -0.84
CA GLU A 198 -27.94 12.15 -0.32
C GLU A 198 -27.81 12.02 1.21
N ARG A 199 -28.94 12.02 1.93
CA ARG A 199 -28.96 11.83 3.38
C ARG A 199 -28.45 10.45 3.77
N SER A 200 -28.89 9.40 3.08
CA SER A 200 -28.41 8.02 3.30
C SER A 200 -26.88 7.92 3.17
N VAL A 201 -26.29 8.55 2.14
CA VAL A 201 -24.83 8.59 1.95
C VAL A 201 -24.15 9.36 3.09
N LYS A 202 -24.68 10.51 3.52
CA LYS A 202 -24.09 11.29 4.62
C LYS A 202 -24.12 10.55 5.94
N ASP A 203 -25.25 9.93 6.27
CA ASP A 203 -25.41 9.24 7.54
C ASP A 203 -24.47 8.03 7.64
N SER A 204 -24.22 7.35 6.52
CA SER A 204 -23.36 6.15 6.49
C SER A 204 -21.86 6.45 6.44
N TYR A 205 -21.43 7.59 5.89
CA TYR A 205 -20.00 7.86 5.62
C TYR A 205 -19.44 9.13 6.27
N LEU A 206 -20.29 10.05 6.70
CA LEU A 206 -19.88 11.37 7.19
C LEU A 206 -20.32 11.64 8.63
N GLN A 207 -20.85 10.63 9.33
CA GLN A 207 -21.00 10.67 10.78
C GLN A 207 -19.69 10.18 11.44
N ALA A 208 -18.77 11.13 11.62
CA ALA A 208 -17.67 11.09 12.58
C ALA A 208 -17.47 12.50 13.15
#